data_AF-Q4RVV4-F1
#
_entry.id   AF-Q4RVV4-F1
#
_cell.length_a   1.000
_cell.length_b   1.000
_cell.length_c   1.000
_cell.angle_alpha   90.00
_cell.angle_beta   90.00
_cell.angle_gamma   90.00
#
_symmetry.space_group_name_H-M   'P 1'
#
loop_
_entity.id
_entity.type
_entity.pdbx_description
1 polymer ?
#
loop_
_entity_poly.entity_id
_entity_poly.type
_entity_poly.pdbx_seq_one_letter_code
_entity_poly.pdbx_strand_id
1 'polypeptide(L)'
;MEPGSVRLSPLLLWLLYAHASADLPLCKESDYHFEYTECDALGSRWRVAVPNKADICTGLPDPVHGTQCTFSCNEGEFLDMQLQRCKKCAAGTYSLGTGIAFDEWDSLPSGFTNQGVNINDENVFANCSSSTWTPKGDYISSNTDECTATLFYAVNLKTPGIVSFEYFYPDNAIYFEFFVSVFKGFDVNV
;
A
#
# COMPACT_ATOMS: atom_id res chain seq x y z
N MET A 1 40.26 -69.20 15.11
CA MET A 1 41.02 -67.94 14.96
C MET A 1 40.01 -66.81 14.97
N GLU A 2 39.85 -66.15 16.11
CA GLU A 2 39.16 -64.86 16.20
C GLU A 2 40.02 -63.77 15.56
N PRO A 3 39.41 -62.77 14.91
CA PRO A 3 40.03 -61.46 14.75
C PRO A 3 39.37 -60.46 15.71
N GLY A 4 40.23 -59.82 16.52
CA GLY A 4 39.87 -58.89 17.59
C GLY A 4 39.25 -57.57 17.13
N SER A 5 38.39 -57.06 18.01
CA SER A 5 37.68 -55.79 17.89
C SER A 5 38.58 -54.61 18.28
N VAL A 6 38.76 -53.66 17.36
CA VAL A 6 39.39 -52.36 17.62
C VAL A 6 38.38 -51.47 18.34
N ARG A 7 38.62 -51.14 19.61
CA ARG A 7 37.81 -50.18 20.37
C ARG A 7 38.21 -48.75 19.99
N LEU A 8 37.42 -48.08 19.15
CA LEU A 8 37.44 -46.63 19.04
C LEU A 8 36.92 -46.01 20.35
N SER A 9 37.73 -45.11 20.94
CA SER A 9 37.41 -44.44 22.21
C SER A 9 36.19 -43.50 22.04
N PRO A 10 35.12 -43.66 22.83
CA PRO A 10 33.90 -42.86 22.74
C PRO A 10 34.09 -41.41 23.23
N LEU A 11 35.24 -41.07 23.80
CA LEU A 11 35.52 -39.73 24.35
C LEU A 11 35.66 -38.63 23.27
N LEU A 12 36.08 -38.96 22.04
CA LEU A 12 36.18 -37.95 20.98
C LEU A 12 34.82 -37.55 20.37
N LEU A 13 33.80 -38.41 20.43
CA LEU A 13 32.48 -38.09 19.89
C LEU A 13 31.67 -37.14 20.80
N TRP A 14 32.04 -36.99 22.07
CA TRP A 14 31.34 -36.10 23.00
C TRP A 14 31.76 -34.62 22.88
N LEU A 15 32.94 -34.33 22.34
CA LEU A 15 33.43 -32.96 22.16
C LEU A 15 32.81 -32.22 20.97
N LEU A 16 32.18 -32.94 20.02
CA LEU A 16 31.52 -32.35 18.85
C LEU A 16 30.03 -32.03 19.06
N TYR A 17 29.43 -32.47 20.17
CA TYR A 17 27.99 -32.36 20.39
C TYR A 17 27.55 -31.17 21.25
N ALA A 18 28.48 -30.36 21.77
CA ALA A 18 28.15 -29.18 22.56
C ALA A 18 28.10 -27.91 21.68
N HIS A 19 27.32 -27.94 20.59
CA HIS A 19 26.78 -26.69 20.06
C HIS A 19 25.64 -26.29 20.99
N ALA A 20 25.95 -25.45 21.97
CA ALA A 20 24.92 -24.83 22.80
C ALA A 20 24.00 -24.03 21.89
N SER A 21 22.80 -24.54 21.64
CA SER A 21 21.67 -23.75 21.18
C SER A 21 21.40 -22.73 22.29
N ALA A 22 21.94 -21.52 22.14
CA ALA A 22 21.59 -20.43 23.03
C ALA A 22 20.11 -20.12 22.80
N ASP A 23 19.26 -20.47 23.76
CA ASP A 23 17.85 -20.09 23.73
C ASP A 23 17.74 -18.57 23.63
N LEU A 24 17.00 -18.10 22.62
CA LEU A 24 16.79 -16.68 22.40
C LEU A 24 16.01 -16.08 23.57
N PRO A 25 16.33 -14.83 24.00
CA PRO A 25 15.63 -14.17 25.09
C PRO A 25 14.17 -13.91 24.74
N LEU A 26 13.34 -13.66 25.76
CA LEU A 26 11.95 -13.25 25.57
C LEU A 26 11.90 -11.84 24.94
N CYS A 27 11.02 -11.64 23.96
CA CYS A 27 10.84 -10.35 23.29
C CYS A 27 10.33 -9.28 24.25
N LYS A 28 10.93 -8.09 24.18
CA LYS A 28 10.44 -6.87 24.84
C LYS A 28 9.62 -6.05 23.84
N GLU A 29 8.84 -5.09 24.34
CA GLU A 29 8.03 -4.18 23.50
C GLU A 29 8.86 -3.38 22.48
N SER A 30 10.17 -3.18 22.71
CA SER A 30 11.08 -2.54 21.77
C SER A 30 11.54 -3.44 20.62
N ASP A 31 11.35 -4.76 20.74
CA ASP A 31 11.93 -5.75 19.83
C ASP A 31 10.97 -6.11 18.69
N TYR A 32 9.70 -5.69 18.78
CA TYR A 32 8.67 -5.91 17.78
C TYR A 32 7.80 -4.67 17.58
N HIS A 33 7.03 -4.66 16.51
CA HIS A 33 5.94 -3.73 16.28
C HIS A 33 4.67 -4.51 15.96
N PHE A 34 3.53 -3.81 15.87
CA PHE A 34 2.26 -4.45 15.53
C PHE A 34 1.85 -4.11 14.11
N GLU A 35 1.43 -5.14 13.38
CA GLU A 35 0.87 -5.02 12.04
C GLU A 35 -0.50 -5.69 11.98
N TYR A 36 -1.28 -5.34 10.96
CA TYR A 36 -2.48 -6.08 10.63
C TYR A 36 -2.19 -7.09 9.54
N THR A 37 -2.77 -8.28 9.67
CA THR A 37 -2.85 -9.22 8.55
C THR A 37 -3.71 -8.66 7.44
N GLU A 38 -3.61 -9.30 6.27
CA GLU A 38 -4.61 -9.11 5.22
C GLU A 38 -6.01 -9.47 5.71
N CYS A 39 -6.99 -8.90 5.01
CA CYS A 39 -8.40 -9.14 5.26
C CYS A 39 -8.81 -10.51 4.73
N ASP A 40 -9.53 -11.27 5.54
CA ASP A 40 -10.19 -12.49 5.06
C ASP A 40 -11.46 -12.16 4.25
N ALA A 41 -12.08 -13.20 3.68
CA ALA A 41 -13.30 -13.09 2.89
C ALA A 41 -14.52 -12.56 3.69
N LEU A 42 -14.45 -12.59 5.03
CA LEU A 42 -15.50 -12.06 5.92
C LEU A 42 -15.20 -10.62 6.37
N GLY A 43 -14.11 -10.01 5.88
CA GLY A 43 -13.68 -8.66 6.25
C GLY A 43 -13.07 -8.56 7.66
N SER A 44 -12.67 -9.71 8.23
CA SER A 44 -11.96 -9.79 9.50
C SER A 44 -10.45 -9.82 9.26
N ARG A 45 -9.70 -9.40 10.27
CA ARG A 45 -8.23 -9.41 10.26
C ARG A 45 -7.68 -9.49 11.67
N TRP A 46 -6.41 -9.83 11.79
CA TRP A 46 -5.72 -9.98 13.06
C TRP A 46 -4.65 -8.93 13.23
N ARG A 47 -4.46 -8.47 14.46
CA ARG A 47 -3.28 -7.71 14.83
C ARG A 47 -2.22 -8.66 15.36
N VAL A 48 -1.06 -8.65 14.74
CA VAL A 48 0.05 -9.55 15.04
C VAL A 48 1.27 -8.75 15.47
N ALA A 49 2.05 -9.29 16.40
CA ALA A 49 3.36 -8.74 16.71
C ALA A 49 4.39 -9.27 15.71
N VAL A 50 5.12 -8.36 15.08
CA VAL A 50 6.14 -8.65 14.07
C VAL A 50 7.50 -8.22 14.61
N PRO A 51 8.49 -9.13 14.73
CA PRO A 51 9.83 -8.78 15.15
C PRO A 51 10.45 -7.73 14.24
N ASN A 52 11.11 -6.73 14.83
CA ASN A 52 11.85 -5.71 14.08
C ASN A 52 13.05 -6.33 13.34
N LYS A 53 13.56 -7.46 13.83
CA LYS A 53 14.61 -8.28 13.21
C LYS A 53 14.31 -9.76 13.42
N ALA A 54 14.63 -10.60 12.44
CA ALA A 54 14.49 -12.04 12.58
C ALA A 54 15.46 -12.59 13.65
N ASP A 55 15.03 -13.65 14.34
CA ASP A 55 15.84 -14.47 15.25
C ASP A 55 16.54 -13.71 16.40
N ILE A 56 16.00 -12.57 16.85
CA ILE A 56 16.56 -11.83 18.00
C ILE A 56 15.94 -12.21 19.35
N CYS A 57 14.69 -12.71 19.34
CA CYS A 57 13.93 -13.01 20.54
C CYS A 57 12.79 -14.01 20.25
N THR A 58 12.23 -14.59 21.31
CA THR A 58 11.07 -15.50 21.26
C THR A 58 9.94 -15.03 22.18
N GLY A 59 8.74 -15.60 22.06
CA GLY A 59 7.61 -15.26 22.93
C GLY A 59 6.96 -13.92 22.60
N LEU A 60 6.65 -13.70 21.32
CA LEU A 60 5.84 -12.57 20.88
C LEU A 60 4.43 -12.63 21.49
N PRO A 61 3.77 -11.48 21.71
CA PRO A 61 2.38 -11.44 22.12
C PRO A 61 1.46 -12.20 21.16
N ASP A 62 0.44 -12.86 21.71
CA ASP A 62 -0.55 -13.57 20.91
C ASP A 62 -1.33 -12.60 19.99
N PRO A 63 -1.68 -13.05 18.77
CA PRO A 63 -2.56 -12.30 17.88
C PRO A 63 -3.89 -11.98 18.54
N VAL A 64 -4.36 -10.75 18.34
CA VAL A 64 -5.70 -10.33 18.80
C VAL A 64 -6.54 -9.90 17.62
N HIS A 65 -7.87 -10.01 17.76
CA HIS A 65 -8.77 -9.59 16.70
C HIS A 65 -8.55 -8.10 16.35
N GLY A 66 -8.49 -7.83 15.05
CA GLY A 66 -8.29 -6.51 14.49
C GLY A 66 -9.57 -5.66 14.49
N THR A 67 -9.44 -4.40 14.09
CA THR A 67 -10.62 -3.64 13.63
C THR A 67 -11.08 -4.17 12.27
N GLN A 68 -12.37 -3.98 11.95
CA GLN A 68 -12.92 -4.39 10.65
C GLN A 68 -12.14 -3.76 9.48
N CYS A 69 -12.11 -4.44 8.34
CA CYS A 69 -11.36 -3.95 7.17
C CYS A 69 -11.87 -2.64 6.58
N THR A 70 -13.12 -2.28 6.86
CA THR A 70 -13.74 -0.99 6.51
C THR A 70 -13.46 0.12 7.52
N PHE A 71 -12.79 -0.18 8.63
CA PHE A 71 -12.41 0.81 9.62
C PHE A 71 -11.36 1.77 9.08
N SER A 72 -11.58 3.07 9.29
CA SER A 72 -10.65 4.14 8.97
C SER A 72 -10.67 5.20 10.08
N CYS A 73 -9.54 5.90 10.25
CA CYS A 73 -9.45 7.06 11.13
C CYS A 73 -9.83 8.33 10.38
N ASN A 74 -10.32 9.33 11.13
CA ASN A 74 -10.67 10.61 10.55
C ASN A 74 -9.41 11.37 10.12
N GLU A 75 -9.61 12.41 9.32
CA GLU A 75 -8.54 13.34 8.99
C GLU A 75 -7.92 13.97 10.27
N GLY A 76 -6.61 14.13 10.24
CA GLY A 76 -5.82 14.54 11.41
C GLY A 76 -5.70 13.48 12.50
N GLU A 77 -6.13 12.24 12.25
CA GLU A 77 -5.95 11.09 13.14
C GLU A 77 -5.17 9.96 12.45
N PHE A 78 -4.40 9.21 13.23
CA PHE A 78 -3.73 8.00 12.80
C PHE A 78 -4.16 6.81 13.67
N LEU A 79 -4.06 5.61 13.11
CA LEU A 79 -4.33 4.39 13.87
C LEU A 79 -3.15 4.07 14.79
N ASP A 80 -3.40 4.09 16.10
CA ASP A 80 -2.49 3.53 17.07
C ASP A 80 -2.62 2.00 17.07
N MET A 81 -1.60 1.33 16.54
CA MET A 81 -1.59 -0.14 16.43
C MET A 81 -1.54 -0.85 17.79
N GLN A 82 -1.02 -0.22 18.85
CA GLN A 82 -1.03 -0.87 20.17
C GLN A 82 -2.44 -0.91 20.76
N LEU A 83 -3.16 0.21 20.69
CA LEU A 83 -4.50 0.36 21.27
C LEU A 83 -5.63 0.00 20.31
N GLN A 84 -5.34 -0.15 19.02
CA GLN A 84 -6.31 -0.32 17.94
C GLN A 84 -7.37 0.80 17.91
N ARG A 85 -6.94 2.04 18.14
CA ARG A 85 -7.80 3.23 18.20
C ARG A 85 -7.16 4.41 17.48
N CYS A 86 -8.00 5.31 16.98
CA CYS A 86 -7.53 6.54 16.37
C CYS A 86 -7.00 7.52 17.43
N LYS A 87 -5.84 8.11 17.15
CA LYS A 87 -5.22 9.19 17.94
C LYS A 87 -4.96 10.38 17.05
N LYS A 88 -5.04 11.59 17.61
CA LYS A 88 -4.69 12.81 16.88
C LYS A 88 -3.21 12.79 16.48
N CYS A 89 -2.94 13.24 15.26
CA CYS A 89 -1.59 13.49 14.77
C CYS A 89 -0.87 14.50 15.67
N ALA A 90 0.45 14.34 15.80
CA ALA A 90 1.26 15.29 16.55
C ALA A 90 1.29 16.66 15.85
N ALA A 91 1.51 17.73 16.61
CA ALA A 91 1.62 19.07 16.04
C ALA A 91 2.70 19.11 14.94
N GLY A 92 2.36 19.72 13.79
CA GLY A 92 3.22 19.73 12.61
C GLY A 92 3.07 18.52 11.68
N THR A 93 2.18 17.58 12.00
CA THR A 93 1.84 16.44 11.13
C THR A 93 0.34 16.39 10.84
N TYR A 94 -0.04 15.86 9.69
CA TYR A 94 -1.42 15.66 9.29
C TYR A 94 -1.55 14.31 8.59
N SER A 95 -2.62 13.57 8.92
CA SER A 95 -2.98 12.35 8.21
C SER A 95 -4.27 12.58 7.44
N LEU A 96 -4.30 12.11 6.20
CA LEU A 96 -5.51 12.06 5.38
C LEU A 96 -6.41 10.87 5.75
N GLY A 97 -6.07 10.11 6.80
CA GLY A 97 -6.71 8.84 7.12
C GLY A 97 -6.48 7.83 6.00
N THR A 98 -7.58 7.39 5.35
CA THR A 98 -7.54 6.55 4.12
C THR A 98 -7.66 7.36 2.84
N GLY A 99 -7.65 8.69 2.91
CA GLY A 99 -7.66 9.57 1.75
C GLY A 99 -6.33 9.53 0.99
N ILE A 100 -6.39 9.90 -0.29
CA ILE A 100 -5.24 10.06 -1.17
C ILE A 100 -5.29 11.49 -1.68
N ALA A 101 -4.18 12.22 -1.59
CA ALA A 101 -4.01 13.54 -2.17
C ALA A 101 -2.79 13.55 -3.09
N PHE A 102 -2.89 14.33 -4.16
CA PHE A 102 -1.81 14.58 -5.10
C PHE A 102 -1.59 16.08 -5.18
N ASP A 103 -0.53 16.54 -4.53
CA ASP A 103 -0.08 17.94 -4.48
C ASP A 103 1.23 18.16 -5.24
N GLU A 104 2.00 17.10 -5.46
CA GLU A 104 3.22 17.10 -6.28
C GLU A 104 3.00 16.40 -7.63
N TRP A 105 3.32 17.11 -8.70
CA TRP A 105 3.19 16.73 -10.11
C TRP A 105 4.51 16.94 -10.86
N ASP A 106 5.63 16.51 -10.26
CA ASP A 106 6.92 16.42 -10.96
C ASP A 106 6.91 15.30 -12.02
N SER A 107 6.13 14.26 -11.75
CA SER A 107 5.83 13.16 -12.66
C SER A 107 4.38 12.73 -12.48
N LEU A 108 3.86 11.95 -13.42
CA LEU A 108 2.49 11.46 -13.31
C LEU A 108 2.46 10.34 -12.23
N PRO A 109 1.70 10.49 -11.13
CA PRO A 109 1.70 9.51 -10.06
C PRO A 109 1.18 8.14 -10.50
N SER A 110 1.57 7.10 -9.77
CA SER A 110 1.07 5.73 -10.04
C SER A 110 -0.45 5.66 -9.96
N GLY A 111 -1.07 4.98 -10.93
CA GLY A 111 -2.53 4.82 -11.01
C GLY A 111 -3.20 5.80 -11.98
N PHE A 112 -2.48 6.83 -12.44
CA PHE A 112 -2.94 7.68 -13.52
C PHE A 112 -2.57 7.11 -14.89
N THR A 113 -3.45 7.28 -15.88
CA THR A 113 -3.21 6.87 -17.27
C THR A 113 -3.74 7.92 -18.24
N ASN A 114 -2.95 8.22 -19.28
CA ASN A 114 -3.30 9.20 -20.32
C ASN A 114 -3.80 8.50 -21.60
N GLN A 115 -4.79 9.10 -22.25
CA GLN A 115 -5.27 8.65 -23.56
C GLN A 115 -5.62 9.86 -24.44
N GLY A 116 -4.98 9.97 -25.61
CA GLY A 116 -5.34 10.96 -26.63
C GLY A 116 -6.21 10.34 -27.72
N VAL A 117 -7.32 10.99 -28.07
CA VAL A 117 -8.24 10.56 -29.13
C VAL A 117 -8.60 11.73 -30.06
N ASN A 118 -8.87 11.40 -31.33
CA ASN A 118 -9.46 12.36 -32.25
C ASN A 118 -10.99 12.24 -32.17
N ILE A 119 -11.69 13.34 -31.88
CA ILE A 119 -13.17 13.36 -31.83
C ILE A 119 -13.77 13.32 -33.25
N ASN A 120 -13.01 13.77 -34.26
CA ASN A 120 -13.42 13.80 -35.65
C ASN A 120 -12.88 12.57 -36.37
N ASP A 121 -13.61 11.46 -36.28
CA ASP A 121 -13.33 10.17 -36.95
C ASP A 121 -13.17 10.28 -38.49
N GLU A 122 -13.47 11.45 -39.08
CA GLU A 122 -13.30 11.73 -40.51
C GLU A 122 -11.84 12.06 -40.90
N ASN A 123 -10.97 12.42 -39.97
CA ASN A 123 -9.58 12.79 -40.26
C ASN A 123 -8.59 11.69 -39.85
N VAL A 124 -8.57 10.62 -40.67
CA VAL A 124 -7.74 9.40 -40.52
C VAL A 124 -6.22 9.67 -40.40
N PHE A 125 -5.76 10.91 -40.61
CA PHE A 125 -4.35 11.31 -40.56
C PHE A 125 -3.90 11.96 -39.24
N ALA A 126 -4.80 12.29 -38.32
CA ALA A 126 -4.44 12.95 -37.07
C ALA A 126 -4.03 11.94 -36.00
N ASN A 127 -2.71 11.76 -35.81
CA ASN A 127 -2.16 10.90 -34.77
C ASN A 127 -2.17 11.60 -33.41
N CYS A 128 -3.20 11.34 -32.60
CA CYS A 128 -3.36 11.89 -31.24
C CYS A 128 -2.58 11.12 -30.16
N SER A 129 -1.72 10.15 -30.52
CA SER A 129 -1.03 9.30 -29.54
C SER A 129 -0.08 10.08 -28.63
N SER A 130 0.36 11.27 -29.03
CA SER A 130 1.20 12.16 -28.23
C SER A 130 0.42 13.18 -27.39
N SER A 131 -0.89 13.32 -27.61
CA SER A 131 -1.73 14.29 -26.91
C SER A 131 -2.07 13.75 -25.52
N THR A 132 -1.51 14.35 -24.48
CA THR A 132 -1.52 13.82 -23.11
C THR A 132 -1.61 14.94 -22.06
N TRP A 133 -1.96 14.57 -20.82
CA TRP A 133 -1.79 15.45 -19.67
C TRP A 133 -0.34 15.42 -19.19
N THR A 134 0.26 16.61 -19.12
CA THR A 134 1.68 16.78 -18.78
C THR A 134 1.83 17.38 -17.38
N PRO A 135 2.64 16.77 -16.49
CA PRO A 135 2.97 17.31 -15.18
C PRO A 135 3.80 18.62 -15.28
N LYS A 136 3.56 19.56 -14.36
CA LYS A 136 4.14 20.92 -14.32
C LYS A 136 4.67 21.31 -12.93
N GLY A 137 5.03 20.34 -12.09
CA GLY A 137 5.51 20.57 -10.73
C GLY A 137 4.33 20.63 -9.76
N ASP A 138 3.55 21.72 -9.79
CA ASP A 138 2.45 21.90 -8.82
C ASP A 138 1.06 21.57 -9.40
N TYR A 139 0.99 21.28 -10.71
CA TYR A 139 -0.25 20.99 -11.42
C TYR A 139 -0.01 20.13 -12.66
N ILE A 140 -1.09 19.67 -13.28
CA ILE A 140 -1.08 19.02 -14.59
C ILE A 140 -1.84 19.87 -15.60
N SER A 141 -1.38 19.83 -16.86
CA SER A 141 -2.01 20.55 -17.97
C SER A 141 -2.36 19.58 -19.09
N SER A 142 -3.56 19.74 -19.65
CA SER A 142 -3.95 19.03 -20.88
C SER A 142 -3.12 19.49 -22.07
N ASN A 143 -3.22 18.72 -23.16
CA ASN A 143 -2.75 19.08 -24.50
C ASN A 143 -3.37 20.41 -24.98
N THR A 144 -2.69 21.09 -25.91
CA THR A 144 -3.15 22.33 -26.56
C THR A 144 -3.37 22.16 -28.06
N ASP A 145 -3.37 20.91 -28.54
CA ASP A 145 -3.62 20.57 -29.93
C ASP A 145 -5.13 20.27 -30.15
N GLU A 146 -5.49 19.86 -31.36
CA GLU A 146 -6.88 19.59 -31.76
C GLU A 146 -7.45 18.26 -31.22
N CYS A 147 -6.62 17.44 -30.57
CA CYS A 147 -7.05 16.17 -30.00
C CYS A 147 -7.72 16.38 -28.64
N THR A 148 -8.43 15.38 -28.17
CA THR A 148 -8.92 15.33 -26.78
C THR A 148 -8.04 14.37 -25.99
N ALA A 149 -7.39 14.90 -24.96
CA ALA A 149 -6.66 14.08 -24.00
C ALA A 149 -7.52 13.80 -22.76
N THR A 150 -7.68 12.54 -22.43
CA THR A 150 -8.37 12.07 -21.22
C THR A 150 -7.35 11.56 -20.21
N LEU A 151 -7.49 11.99 -18.97
CA LEU A 151 -6.72 11.48 -17.83
C LEU A 151 -7.62 10.57 -16.98
N PHE A 152 -7.20 9.33 -16.80
CA PHE A 152 -7.89 8.35 -15.98
C PHE A 152 -7.16 8.14 -14.65
N TYR A 153 -7.93 8.04 -13.57
CA TYR A 153 -7.44 7.61 -12.27
C TYR A 153 -8.44 6.63 -11.66
N ALA A 154 -7.96 5.46 -11.25
CA ALA A 154 -8.77 4.41 -10.64
C ALA A 154 -8.32 4.14 -9.21
N VAL A 155 -9.27 4.13 -8.27
CA VAL A 155 -9.01 3.87 -6.86
C VAL A 155 -10.05 2.90 -6.30
N ASN A 156 -9.59 1.99 -5.45
CA ASN A 156 -10.46 1.09 -4.70
C ASN A 156 -10.80 1.71 -3.34
N LEU A 157 -12.07 2.07 -3.16
CA LEU A 157 -12.54 2.71 -1.93
C LEU A 157 -12.98 1.67 -0.89
N LYS A 158 -12.41 1.76 0.32
CA LYS A 158 -12.87 0.96 1.47
C LYS A 158 -14.15 1.51 2.09
N THR A 159 -14.36 2.82 1.97
CA THR A 159 -15.53 3.55 2.44
C THR A 159 -15.96 4.57 1.38
N PRO A 160 -17.25 4.94 1.30
CA PRO A 160 -17.68 6.05 0.46
C PRO A 160 -16.87 7.32 0.76
N GLY A 161 -16.59 8.12 -0.27
CA GLY A 161 -15.77 9.31 -0.16
C GLY A 161 -16.11 10.34 -1.23
N ILE A 162 -15.32 11.40 -1.28
CA ILE A 162 -15.49 12.53 -2.20
C ILE A 162 -14.18 12.70 -2.98
N VAL A 163 -14.31 13.09 -4.25
CA VAL A 163 -13.17 13.54 -5.07
C VAL A 163 -13.26 15.06 -5.17
N SER A 164 -12.17 15.75 -4.86
CA SER A 164 -12.04 17.20 -4.92
C SER A 164 -10.79 17.57 -5.70
N PHE A 165 -10.88 18.57 -6.56
CA PHE A 165 -9.75 19.11 -7.30
C PHE A 165 -10.00 20.58 -7.64
N GLU A 166 -8.91 21.33 -7.80
CA GLU A 166 -8.93 22.69 -8.31
C GLU A 166 -8.55 22.68 -9.78
N TYR A 167 -9.19 23.52 -10.59
CA TYR A 167 -8.90 23.62 -12.01
C TYR A 167 -8.80 25.09 -12.42
N PHE A 168 -7.89 25.37 -13.36
CA PHE A 168 -7.76 26.67 -13.99
C PHE A 168 -8.04 26.54 -15.48
N TYR A 169 -8.83 27.48 -15.99
CA TYR A 169 -9.35 27.43 -17.34
C TYR A 169 -9.27 28.82 -17.99
N PRO A 170 -8.32 29.03 -18.91
CA PRO A 170 -7.99 30.37 -19.41
C PRO A 170 -8.91 30.86 -20.54
N ASP A 171 -9.61 29.97 -21.25
CA ASP A 171 -10.38 30.29 -22.46
C ASP A 171 -11.70 29.53 -22.50
N ASN A 172 -12.83 30.25 -22.46
CA ASN A 172 -14.22 29.77 -22.54
C ASN A 172 -14.60 28.96 -23.78
N ALA A 173 -13.73 28.88 -24.79
CA ALA A 173 -13.95 28.06 -25.97
C ALA A 173 -13.51 26.58 -25.81
N ILE A 174 -12.74 26.24 -24.78
CA ILE A 174 -12.17 24.89 -24.61
C ILE A 174 -13.14 23.97 -23.84
N TYR A 175 -13.58 22.84 -24.37
CA TYR A 175 -14.45 21.96 -23.61
C TYR A 175 -13.66 21.15 -22.56
N PHE A 176 -14.06 21.20 -21.27
CA PHE A 176 -13.47 20.37 -20.21
C PHE A 176 -14.57 19.71 -19.38
N GLU A 177 -14.48 18.39 -19.21
CA GLU A 177 -15.47 17.58 -18.51
C GLU A 177 -14.79 16.58 -17.57
N PHE A 178 -15.42 16.34 -16.42
CA PHE A 178 -14.98 15.35 -15.45
C PHE A 178 -16.07 14.29 -15.29
N PHE A 179 -15.66 13.02 -15.30
CA PHE A 179 -16.57 11.89 -15.11
C PHE A 179 -16.14 11.08 -13.89
N VAL A 180 -17.09 10.79 -13.01
CA VAL A 180 -16.90 9.85 -11.90
C VAL A 180 -17.75 8.61 -12.18
N SER A 181 -17.09 7.47 -12.38
CA SER A 181 -17.75 6.17 -12.57
C SER A 181 -17.42 5.26 -11.41
N VAL A 182 -18.45 4.67 -10.78
CA VAL A 182 -18.29 3.72 -9.68
C VAL A 182 -18.55 2.31 -10.22
N PHE A 183 -17.51 1.49 -10.25
CA PHE A 183 -17.64 0.06 -10.53
C PHE A 183 -17.86 -0.68 -9.21
N LYS A 184 -19.04 -1.28 -9.04
CA LYS A 184 -19.22 -2.28 -7.98
C LYS A 184 -18.55 -3.55 -8.49
N GLY A 185 -17.50 -4.01 -7.80
CA GLY A 185 -16.85 -5.28 -8.11
C GLY A 185 -17.91 -6.39 -8.19
N PHE A 186 -17.92 -7.14 -9.29
CA PHE A 186 -18.62 -8.41 -9.33
C PHE A 186 -17.82 -9.36 -8.45
N ASP A 187 -18.48 -9.95 -7.44
CA ASP A 187 -17.91 -11.09 -6.72
C ASP A 187 -17.64 -12.20 -7.75
N VAL A 188 -16.38 -12.34 -8.15
CA VAL A 188 -15.93 -13.51 -8.90
C VAL A 188 -15.83 -14.63 -7.89
N ASN A 189 -16.92 -15.38 -7.72
CA ASN A 189 -16.86 -16.69 -7.07
C ASN A 189 -15.92 -17.56 -7.93
N VAL A 190 -14.72 -17.81 -7.40
CA VAL A 190 -13.81 -18.87 -7.89
C VAL A 190 -14.23 -20.19 -7.25
#